data_AF-A0A2M8CAV5-F1
#
_entry.id   AF-A0A2M8CAV5-F1
#
_cell.length_a   1.000
_cell.length_b   1.000
_cell.length_c   1.000
_cell.angle_alpha   90.00
_cell.angle_beta   90.00
_cell.angle_gamma   90.00
#
_symmetry.space_group_name_H-M   'P 1'
#
loop_
_entity.id
_entity.type
_entity.pdbx_description
1 polymer ?
#
loop_
_entity_poly.entity_id
_entity_poly.type
_entity_poly.pdbx_seq_one_letter_code
_entity_poly.pdbx_strand_id
1 'polypeptide(L)' 'MKRKGRGMATIMFGFGYGEGFPDHSIASVEIEEDGKILIRTAAADVGQGILTTIT' A
#
# COMPACT_ATOMS: atom_id res chain seq x y z
N MET A 1 36.17 -9.69 27.15
CA MET A 1 35.11 -10.53 26.53
C MET A 1 33.90 -9.63 26.27
N LYS A 2 33.36 -9.54 25.04
CA LYS A 2 32.17 -8.70 24.76
C LYS A 2 30.89 -9.46 25.11
N ARG A 3 29.98 -8.83 25.86
CA ARG A 3 28.66 -9.40 26.17
C ARG A 3 27.73 -9.23 24.97
N LYS A 4 26.89 -10.24 24.69
CA LYS A 4 25.83 -10.19 23.68
C LYS A 4 24.50 -10.49 24.36
N GLY A 5 23.44 -9.81 23.92
CA GLY A 5 22.06 -10.04 24.36
C GLY A 5 21.19 -10.48 23.19
N ARG A 6 20.07 -11.14 23.50
CA ARG A 6 18.99 -11.46 22.55
C ARG A 6 17.68 -11.01 23.16
N GLY A 7 16.78 -10.51 22.32
CA GLY A 7 15.44 -10.09 22.70
C GLY A 7 14.45 -10.43 21.59
N MET A 8 13.18 -10.50 21.95
CA MET A 8 12.06 -10.73 21.04
C MET A 8 11.06 -9.60 21.22
N ALA A 9 10.52 -9.09 20.12
CA ALA A 9 9.49 -8.05 20.12
C ALA A 9 8.32 -8.49 19.23
N THR A 10 7.12 -8.05 19.60
CA THR A 10 5.87 -8.29 18.87
C THR A 10 5.13 -6.97 18.71
N ILE A 11 4.33 -6.84 17.65
CA ILE A 11 3.52 -5.65 17.39
C ILE A 11 2.10 -6.03 16.94
N MET A 12 1.15 -5.18 17.30
CA MET A 12 -0.16 -5.07 16.65
C MET A 12 -0.28 -3.65 16.10
N PHE A 13 -0.63 -3.52 14.82
CA PHE A 13 -0.73 -2.24 14.13
C PHE A 13 -2.03 -2.20 13.31
N GLY A 14 -2.92 -1.27 13.64
CA GLY A 14 -4.14 -1.05 12.86
C GLY A 14 -3.84 -0.24 11.60
N PHE A 15 -4.57 -0.52 10.53
CA PHE A 15 -4.47 0.19 9.25
C PHE A 15 -5.76 0.97 8.97
N GLY A 16 -5.62 2.08 8.25
CA GLY A 16 -6.71 3.00 7.89
C GLY A 16 -6.52 4.39 8.49
N TYR A 17 -7.28 5.38 8.02
CA TYR A 17 -7.20 6.77 8.48
C TYR A 17 -7.43 6.96 10.00
N GLY A 18 -8.17 6.04 10.65
CA GLY A 18 -8.46 6.09 12.08
C GLY A 18 -9.69 6.92 12.44
N GLU A 19 -10.02 6.99 13.74
CA GLU A 19 -11.07 7.84 14.33
C GLU A 19 -12.48 7.73 13.69
N GLY A 20 -12.76 6.62 13.01
CA GLY A 20 -14.04 6.39 12.33
C GLY A 20 -14.24 7.21 11.05
N PHE A 21 -13.20 7.90 10.56
CA PHE A 21 -13.28 8.57 9.27
C PHE A 21 -13.30 7.55 8.14
N PRO A 22 -14.12 7.77 7.11
CA PRO A 22 -14.12 6.92 5.95
C PRO A 22 -12.82 7.11 5.15
N ASP A 23 -12.04 6.05 5.08
CA ASP A 23 -10.80 5.98 4.29
C ASP A 23 -11.15 5.58 2.84
N HIS A 24 -11.60 6.56 2.06
CA HIS A 24 -12.05 6.36 0.68
C HIS A 24 -10.94 6.59 -0.33
N SER A 25 -10.82 5.66 -1.28
CA SER A 25 -9.99 5.79 -2.48
C SER A 25 -10.80 5.45 -3.73
N ILE A 26 -10.39 5.99 -4.87
CA ILE A 26 -11.06 5.83 -6.17
C ILE A 26 -10.01 5.46 -7.21
N ALA A 27 -10.35 4.51 -8.08
CA ALA A 27 -9.59 4.17 -9.28
C ALA A 27 -10.52 4.08 -10.48
N SER A 28 -9.98 4.28 -11.68
CA SER A 28 -10.67 4.00 -12.94
C SER A 28 -9.90 3.01 -13.79
N VAL A 29 -10.65 2.24 -14.58
CA VAL A 29 -10.11 1.18 -15.44
C VAL A 29 -10.73 1.34 -16.83
N GLU A 30 -9.89 1.26 -17.85
CA GLU A 30 -10.26 1.39 -19.26
C GLU A 30 -9.66 0.21 -20.04
N ILE A 31 -10.44 -0.35 -20.98
CA ILE A 31 -9.94 -1.34 -21.95
C ILE A 31 -9.64 -0.56 -23.23
N GLU A 32 -8.38 -0.51 -23.62
CA GLU A 32 -7.91 0.20 -24.81
C GLU A 32 -8.21 -0.60 -26.09
N GLU A 33 -8.16 0.07 -27.25
CA GLU A 33 -8.46 -0.55 -28.56
C GLU A 33 -7.56 -1.74 -28.90
N ASP A 34 -6.33 -1.76 -28.37
CA ASP A 34 -5.36 -2.85 -28.54
C ASP A 34 -5.54 -3.99 -27.51
N GLY A 35 -6.58 -3.91 -26.67
CA GLY A 35 -6.91 -4.89 -25.64
C GLY A 35 -6.10 -4.75 -24.35
N LYS A 36 -5.24 -3.72 -24.21
CA LYS A 36 -4.59 -3.43 -22.93
C LYS A 36 -5.56 -2.84 -21.92
N ILE A 37 -5.20 -2.96 -20.65
CA ILE A 37 -5.96 -2.41 -19.54
C ILE A 37 -5.17 -1.22 -18.98
N LEU A 38 -5.79 -0.04 -19.01
CA LEU A 38 -5.25 1.17 -18.43
C LEU A 38 -5.91 1.44 -17.07
N ILE A 39 -5.12 1.36 -16.01
CA ILE A 39 -5.55 1.60 -14.63
C ILE A 39 -5.05 2.97 -14.18
N ARG A 40 -5.94 3.79 -13.60
CA ARG A 40 -5.60 5.11 -13.04
C ARG A 40 -6.00 5.18 -11.57
N THR A 41 -5.10 5.70 -10.74
CA THR A 41 -5.29 5.85 -9.30
C THR A 41 -4.68 7.16 -8.80
N ALA A 42 -5.19 7.69 -7.69
CA ALA A 42 -4.57 8.79 -6.96
C ALA A 42 -3.54 8.32 -5.91
N ALA A 43 -3.38 7.01 -5.72
CA ALA A 43 -2.42 6.47 -4.76
C ALA A 43 -0.98 6.83 -5.20
N ALA A 44 -0.32 7.67 -4.40
CA ALA A 44 1.03 8.11 -4.68
C ALA A 44 2.04 6.99 -4.39
N ASP A 45 2.88 6.65 -5.37
CA ASP A 45 4.04 5.81 -5.15
C ASP A 45 5.24 6.67 -4.74
N VAL A 46 5.76 6.38 -3.56
CA VAL A 46 6.93 7.02 -2.96
C VAL A 46 8.03 6.00 -2.67
N GLY A 47 7.98 4.83 -3.31
CA GLY A 47 8.96 3.74 -3.16
C GLY A 47 8.45 2.54 -2.37
N GLN A 48 7.19 2.58 -1.92
CA GLN A 48 6.51 1.44 -1.29
C GLN A 48 6.01 0.41 -2.31
N GLY A 49 5.96 0.77 -3.60
CA GLY A 49 5.58 -0.15 -4.68
C GLY A 49 4.07 -0.30 -4.87
N ILE A 50 3.30 0.76 -4.60
CA ILE A 50 1.85 0.71 -4.75
C ILE A 50 1.45 0.56 -6.22
N LEU A 51 2.16 1.18 -7.16
CA LEU A 51 1.84 1.05 -8.58
C LEU A 51 2.07 -0.39 -9.04
N THR A 52 3.21 -1.00 -8.69
CA THR A 52 3.46 -2.42 -8.96
C THR A 52 2.40 -3.36 -8.38
N THR A 53 1.74 -2.98 -7.29
CA THR A 53 0.71 -3.80 -6.66
C THR A 53 -0.64 -3.72 -7.40
N ILE A 54 -0.94 -2.60 -8.06
CA ILE A 54 -2.28 -2.30 -8.59
C ILE A 54 -2.36 -2.14 -10.11
N THR A 55 -1.22 -2.02 -10.81
CA THR A 55 -1.12 -1.93 -12.28
C THR A 55 -0.46 -3.17 -12.84
#